data_AF-O24020-F1
#
_entry.id   AF-O24020-F1
#
_cell.length_a   1.000
_cell.length_b   1.000
_cell.length_c   1.000
_cell.angle_alpha   90.00
_cell.angle_beta   90.00
_cell.angle_gamma   90.00
#
_symmetry.space_group_name_H-M   'P 1'
#
loop_
_entity.id
_entity.type
_entity.pdbx_description
1 polymer ?
#
loop_
_entity_poly.entity_id
_entity_poly.type
_entity_poly.pdbx_seq_one_letter_code
_entity_poly.pdbx_strand_id
1 'polypeptide(L)'
;VYDDDGKVFTTFDAYWEKSLSIQNEPVSQLPPWRLTQAAGSVKMCSVEGVGDLENESEKSSNALLGKGWAPGWRPIADKALTEFVESNLLAYSKDRLRVGGNSTSLLSPYLHFGEVSVRKVFNSVRLKQILWTKEGNSVGKDSATIYLRAIGLREYSRYISLNFPFTHERSLLNNLRFFPRNADQAH
;
A
#
# COMPACT_ATOMS: atom_id res chain seq x y z
N VAL A 1 12.06 13.98 3.57
CA VAL A 1 11.14 14.75 4.44
C VAL A 1 11.81 14.82 5.80
N TYR A 2 12.27 16.00 6.20
CA TYR A 2 12.92 16.24 7.48
C TYR A 2 12.20 17.42 8.15
N ASP A 3 12.35 17.54 9.46
CA ASP A 3 11.89 18.74 10.17
C ASP A 3 12.75 19.95 9.81
N ASP A 4 12.42 21.10 10.38
CA ASP A 4 13.08 22.37 10.05
C ASP A 4 14.54 22.43 10.57
N ASP A 5 14.91 21.55 11.51
CA ASP A 5 16.28 21.35 12.00
C ASP A 5 17.05 20.30 11.17
N GLY A 6 16.43 19.69 10.15
CA GLY A 6 17.00 18.61 9.35
C GLY A 6 16.99 17.24 10.04
N LYS A 7 16.23 17.06 11.13
CA LYS A 7 16.09 15.79 11.84
C LYS A 7 14.95 14.95 11.28
N VAL A 8 15.02 13.66 11.59
CA VAL A 8 14.05 12.64 11.19
C VAL A 8 12.79 12.74 12.07
N PHE A 9 11.61 12.66 11.46
CA PHE A 9 10.35 12.61 12.21
C PHE A 9 10.19 11.26 12.94
N THR A 10 9.96 11.32 14.25
CA THR A 10 9.69 10.15 15.11
C THR A 10 8.19 9.93 15.36
N THR A 11 7.33 10.84 14.91
CA THR A 11 5.88 10.72 15.00
C THR A 11 5.23 10.79 13.62
N PHE A 12 4.16 10.02 13.44
CA PHE A 12 3.45 9.96 12.16
C PHE A 12 2.78 11.27 11.80
N ASP A 13 2.10 11.92 12.76
CA ASP A 13 1.30 13.12 12.46
C ASP A 13 2.18 14.27 11.96
N ALA A 14 3.33 14.52 12.61
CA ALA A 14 4.27 15.55 12.16
C ALA A 14 4.86 15.25 10.77
N TYR A 15 5.23 13.98 10.52
CA TYR A 15 5.67 13.53 9.20
C TYR A 15 4.60 13.74 8.13
N TRP A 16 3.35 13.41 8.44
CA TRP A 16 2.24 13.45 7.49
C TRP A 16 1.85 14.88 7.14
N GLU A 17 1.73 15.77 8.13
CA GLU A 17 1.47 17.20 7.89
C GLU A 17 2.57 17.84 7.05
N LYS A 18 3.85 17.57 7.37
CA LYS A 18 4.97 18.05 6.56
C LYS A 18 4.89 17.49 5.13
N SER A 19 4.59 16.20 4.98
CA SER A 19 4.48 15.56 3.67
C SER A 19 3.37 16.16 2.79
N LEU A 20 2.23 16.53 3.39
CA LEU A 20 1.14 17.19 2.67
C LEU A 20 1.44 18.63 2.28
N SER A 21 2.30 19.33 3.04
CA SER A 21 2.73 20.71 2.73
C SER A 21 3.68 20.80 1.54
N ILE A 22 4.39 19.70 1.22
CA ILE A 22 5.33 19.66 0.11
C ILE A 22 4.54 19.66 -1.20
N GLN A 23 4.71 20.72 -1.99
CA GLN A 23 4.21 20.75 -3.36
C GLN A 23 5.03 19.79 -4.21
N ASN A 24 4.44 18.65 -4.55
CA ASN A 24 5.00 17.73 -5.53
C ASN A 24 4.24 17.90 -6.84
N GLU A 25 4.98 18.07 -7.94
CA GLU A 25 4.36 17.99 -9.26
C GLU A 25 3.79 16.58 -9.47
N PRO A 26 2.55 16.46 -9.96
CA PRO A 26 1.95 15.16 -10.24
C PRO A 26 2.65 14.52 -11.45
N VAL A 27 3.73 13.78 -11.21
CA VAL A 27 4.36 12.95 -12.25
C VAL A 27 3.55 11.66 -12.39
N SER A 28 2.52 11.71 -13.24
CA SER A 28 1.85 10.51 -13.75
C SER A 28 2.52 10.10 -15.05
N GLN A 29 3.41 9.11 -14.98
CA GLN A 29 3.96 8.51 -16.19
C GLN A 29 2.90 7.62 -16.83
N LEU A 30 2.57 7.91 -18.09
CA LEU A 30 1.77 7.01 -18.91
C LEU A 30 2.62 5.78 -19.27
N PRO A 31 2.02 4.58 -19.34
CA PRO A 31 2.75 3.42 -19.84
C PRO A 31 3.20 3.70 -21.28
N PRO A 32 4.37 3.16 -21.70
CA PRO A 32 4.82 3.30 -23.08
C PRO A 32 3.81 2.69 -24.03
N TRP A 33 3.58 3.35 -25.18
CA TRP A 33 2.67 2.86 -26.21
C TRP A 33 3.12 1.52 -26.82
N ARG A 34 4.44 1.35 -26.94
CA ARG A 34 5.06 0.15 -27.49
C ARG A 34 6.46 -0.03 -26.91
N LEU A 35 6.84 -1.28 -26.66
CA LEU A 35 8.22 -1.66 -26.39
C LEU A 35 8.81 -2.29 -27.67
N THR A 36 10.04 -1.94 -28.01
CA THR A 36 10.80 -2.58 -29.08
C THR A 36 11.65 -3.69 -28.50
N GLN A 37 11.59 -4.89 -29.10
CA GLN A 37 12.42 -6.01 -28.68
C GLN A 37 13.90 -5.71 -28.96
N ALA A 38 14.75 -5.97 -27.97
CA ALA A 38 16.19 -5.83 -28.13
C ALA A 38 16.73 -6.91 -29.08
N ALA A 39 17.78 -6.58 -29.85
CA ALA A 39 18.46 -7.55 -30.70
C ALA A 39 19.24 -8.57 -29.85
N GLY A 40 19.12 -9.86 -30.18
CA GLY A 40 19.79 -10.97 -29.49
C GLY A 40 18.82 -12.06 -29.01
N SER A 41 19.38 -13.17 -28.53
CA SER A 41 18.63 -14.26 -27.90
C SER A 41 19.02 -14.34 -26.43
N VAL A 42 18.01 -14.36 -25.54
CA VAL A 42 18.18 -14.58 -24.11
C VAL A 42 17.66 -15.98 -23.80
N LYS A 43 18.41 -16.75 -23.01
CA LYS A 43 17.94 -18.06 -22.53
C LYS A 43 16.67 -17.85 -21.72
N MET A 44 15.55 -18.37 -22.21
CA MET A 44 14.27 -18.26 -21.53
C MET A 44 14.25 -19.25 -20.37
N CYS A 45 13.92 -18.77 -19.17
CA CYS A 45 13.58 -19.61 -18.02
C CYS A 45 12.06 -19.54 -17.83
N SER A 46 11.42 -20.69 -17.60
CA SER A 46 10.01 -20.68 -17.18
C SER A 46 9.90 -20.12 -15.77
N VAL A 47 8.72 -19.63 -15.39
CA VAL A 47 8.50 -19.11 -14.03
C VAL A 47 8.74 -20.20 -12.98
N GLU A 48 8.41 -21.46 -13.28
CA GLU A 48 8.73 -22.59 -12.39
C GLU A 48 10.25 -22.83 -12.26
N GLY A 49 11.04 -22.39 -13.24
CA GLY A 49 12.50 -22.51 -13.24
C GLY A 49 13.25 -21.34 -12.61
N VAL A 50 12.57 -20.27 -12.16
CA VAL A 50 13.19 -19.09 -11.52
C VAL A 50 13.40 -19.28 -10.01
N GLY A 51 12.76 -20.29 -9.40
CA GLY A 51 12.99 -20.72 -8.02
C GLY A 51 11.77 -21.44 -7.42
N ASP A 52 11.96 -22.08 -6.26
CA ASP A 52 10.89 -22.72 -5.49
C ASP A 52 9.98 -21.67 -4.83
N LEU A 53 9.16 -20.98 -5.64
CA LEU A 53 8.16 -20.01 -5.15
C LEU A 53 6.96 -20.70 -4.47
N GLU A 54 6.75 -21.98 -4.76
CA GLU A 54 5.70 -22.82 -4.19
C GLU A 54 6.14 -24.28 -4.12
N ASN A 55 5.99 -24.91 -2.96
CA ASN A 55 6.30 -26.34 -2.80
C ASN A 55 5.09 -27.23 -3.12
N GLU A 56 5.32 -28.47 -3.57
CA GLU A 56 4.24 -29.43 -3.89
C GLU A 56 3.26 -29.66 -2.73
N SER A 57 3.75 -29.64 -1.48
CA SER A 57 2.92 -29.79 -0.29
C SER A 57 1.98 -28.60 -0.04
N GLU A 58 2.32 -27.42 -0.55
CA GLU A 58 1.59 -26.17 -0.31
C GLU A 58 0.55 -25.90 -1.41
N LYS A 59 0.74 -26.43 -2.62
CA LYS A 59 -0.15 -26.22 -3.78
C LYS A 59 -1.63 -26.35 -3.47
N SER A 60 -2.03 -27.43 -2.80
CA SER A 60 -3.45 -27.66 -2.47
C SER A 60 -3.99 -26.61 -1.49
N SER A 61 -3.16 -26.11 -0.59
CA SER A 61 -3.54 -25.08 0.38
C SER A 61 -3.61 -23.71 -0.29
N ASN A 62 -2.60 -23.39 -1.10
CA ASN A 62 -2.48 -22.12 -1.82
C ASN A 62 -3.59 -21.93 -2.88
N ALA A 63 -4.10 -23.00 -3.47
CA ALA A 63 -5.23 -22.94 -4.39
C ALA A 63 -6.47 -22.25 -3.80
N LEU A 64 -6.64 -22.26 -2.47
CA LEU A 64 -7.74 -21.55 -1.80
C LEU A 64 -7.58 -20.02 -1.84
N LEU A 65 -6.35 -19.51 -1.93
CA LEU A 65 -6.09 -18.07 -2.06
C LEU A 65 -6.69 -17.51 -3.35
N GLY A 66 -6.66 -18.31 -4.43
CA GLY A 66 -7.25 -17.96 -5.73
C GLY A 66 -8.76 -17.73 -5.71
N LYS A 67 -9.46 -18.17 -4.65
CA LYS A 67 -10.89 -17.88 -4.47
C LYS A 67 -11.16 -16.46 -3.94
N GLY A 68 -10.21 -15.90 -3.18
CA GLY A 68 -10.33 -14.58 -2.58
C GLY A 68 -9.50 -13.50 -3.27
N TRP A 69 -8.44 -13.90 -3.98
CA TRP A 69 -7.46 -13.01 -4.59
C TRP A 69 -7.13 -13.43 -6.01
N ALA A 70 -6.92 -12.44 -6.87
CA ALA A 70 -6.36 -12.64 -8.19
C ALA A 70 -5.21 -11.63 -8.37
N PRO A 71 -3.94 -12.08 -8.42
CA PRO A 71 -2.82 -11.17 -8.66
C PRO A 71 -2.82 -10.67 -10.11
N GLY A 72 -2.30 -9.47 -10.34
CA GLY A 72 -2.13 -8.88 -11.67
C GLY A 72 -2.44 -7.38 -11.73
N TRP A 73 -1.50 -6.62 -12.29
CA TRP A 73 -1.62 -5.17 -12.48
C TRP A 73 -2.81 -4.77 -13.36
N ARG A 74 -3.05 -5.49 -14.47
CA ARG A 74 -4.24 -5.30 -15.32
C ARG A 74 -4.88 -6.63 -15.72
N PRO A 75 -6.22 -6.70 -15.76
CA PRO A 75 -7.18 -5.64 -15.39
C PRO A 75 -7.47 -5.55 -13.88
N ILE A 76 -6.95 -6.48 -13.08
CA ILE A 76 -7.47 -6.78 -11.74
C ILE A 76 -7.20 -5.64 -10.74
N ALA A 77 -5.94 -5.25 -10.53
CA ALA A 77 -5.60 -4.19 -9.57
C ALA A 77 -6.23 -2.83 -9.96
N ASP A 78 -6.27 -2.51 -11.26
CA ASP A 78 -6.93 -1.31 -11.79
C ASP A 78 -8.45 -1.31 -11.53
N LYS A 79 -9.11 -2.46 -11.69
CA LYS A 79 -10.54 -2.63 -11.38
C LYS A 79 -10.79 -2.50 -9.88
N ALA A 80 -9.99 -3.15 -9.05
CA ALA A 80 -10.12 -3.07 -7.59
C ALA A 80 -9.98 -1.62 -7.08
N LEU A 81 -9.03 -0.85 -7.63
CA LEU A 81 -8.90 0.57 -7.32
C LEU A 81 -10.14 1.37 -7.73
N THR A 82 -10.62 1.14 -8.96
CA THR A 82 -11.77 1.87 -9.50
C THR A 82 -13.04 1.58 -8.68
N GLU A 83 -13.31 0.30 -8.39
CA GLU A 83 -14.44 -0.13 -7.57
C GLU A 83 -14.38 0.48 -6.17
N PHE A 84 -13.20 0.50 -5.55
CA PHE A 84 -13.03 1.13 -4.25
C PHE A 84 -13.31 2.64 -4.31
N VAL A 85 -12.70 3.36 -5.26
CA VAL A 85 -12.80 4.83 -5.37
C VAL A 85 -14.22 5.28 -5.70
N GLU A 86 -14.94 4.53 -6.53
CA GLU A 86 -16.28 4.88 -6.97
C GLU A 86 -17.37 4.45 -5.98
N SER A 87 -17.25 3.26 -5.38
CA SER A 87 -18.34 2.68 -4.57
C SER A 87 -18.08 2.75 -3.07
N ASN A 88 -16.89 2.40 -2.61
CA ASN A 88 -16.64 2.13 -1.18
C ASN A 88 -16.00 3.31 -0.45
N LEU A 89 -15.28 4.19 -1.17
CA LEU A 89 -14.56 5.31 -0.59
C LEU A 89 -15.48 6.27 0.16
N LEU A 90 -16.72 6.48 -0.30
CA LEU A 90 -17.67 7.39 0.36
C LEU A 90 -17.98 6.97 1.81
N ALA A 91 -18.16 5.67 2.04
CA ALA A 91 -18.52 5.12 3.35
C ALA A 91 -17.30 4.76 4.24
N TYR A 92 -16.08 4.90 3.71
CA TYR A 92 -14.85 4.44 4.37
C TYR A 92 -14.66 5.00 5.79
N SER A 93 -15.02 6.27 6.04
CA SER A 93 -14.93 6.86 7.39
C SER A 93 -15.67 6.06 8.46
N LYS A 94 -16.85 5.54 8.13
CA LYS A 94 -17.74 4.77 9.01
C LYS A 94 -17.36 3.29 9.00
N ASP A 95 -17.13 2.72 7.83
CA ASP A 95 -17.01 1.27 7.70
C ASP A 95 -15.63 0.73 8.03
N ARG A 96 -14.56 1.54 8.00
CA ARG A 96 -13.17 1.08 8.24
C ARG A 96 -12.95 0.30 9.56
N LEU A 97 -13.80 0.53 10.57
CA LEU A 97 -13.71 -0.14 11.87
C LEU A 97 -14.51 -1.45 11.94
N ARG A 98 -15.34 -1.73 10.92
CA ARG A 98 -16.14 -2.95 10.84
C ARG A 98 -15.28 -4.08 10.30
N VAL A 99 -15.20 -5.15 11.09
CA VAL A 99 -14.54 -6.40 10.71
C VAL A 99 -15.53 -7.22 9.88
N GLY A 100 -15.41 -7.15 8.55
CA GLY A 100 -16.23 -7.90 7.60
C GLY A 100 -16.86 -7.05 6.49
N GLY A 101 -17.16 -7.68 5.35
CA GLY A 101 -17.72 -7.03 4.17
C GLY A 101 -16.73 -6.12 3.43
N ASN A 102 -17.25 -5.30 2.51
CA ASN A 102 -16.47 -4.38 1.67
C ASN A 102 -16.15 -3.07 2.40
N SER A 103 -15.59 -3.15 3.61
CA SER A 103 -15.30 -1.99 4.46
C SER A 103 -14.00 -1.26 4.14
N THR A 104 -13.05 -1.95 3.49
CA THR A 104 -11.73 -1.43 3.14
C THR A 104 -11.44 -1.59 1.65
N SER A 105 -10.32 -1.03 1.18
CA SER A 105 -9.97 -1.06 -0.24
C SER A 105 -9.49 -2.42 -0.76
N LEU A 106 -9.05 -3.32 0.13
CA LEU A 106 -8.40 -4.59 -0.24
C LEU A 106 -7.19 -4.39 -1.19
N LEU A 107 -6.60 -3.19 -1.23
CA LEU A 107 -5.50 -2.87 -2.16
C LEU A 107 -4.11 -3.20 -1.63
N SER A 108 -3.98 -3.71 -0.39
CA SER A 108 -2.69 -3.94 0.25
C SER A 108 -1.74 -4.86 -0.53
N PRO A 109 -2.12 -6.04 -1.06
CA PRO A 109 -1.20 -6.87 -1.84
C PRO A 109 -0.80 -6.21 -3.16
N TYR A 110 -1.74 -5.59 -3.87
CA TYR A 110 -1.47 -4.87 -5.12
C TYR A 110 -0.49 -3.70 -4.92
N LEU A 111 -0.61 -2.98 -3.80
CA LEU A 111 0.30 -1.90 -3.41
C LEU A 111 1.66 -2.39 -2.92
N HIS A 112 1.72 -3.60 -2.37
CA HIS A 112 2.95 -4.22 -1.89
C HIS A 112 3.85 -4.62 -3.07
N PHE A 113 3.30 -5.35 -4.04
CA PHE A 113 4.01 -5.83 -5.23
C PHE A 113 4.16 -4.77 -6.33
N GLY A 114 3.62 -3.56 -6.14
CA GLY A 114 3.74 -2.47 -7.11
C GLY A 114 2.86 -2.64 -8.36
N GLU A 115 1.88 -3.54 -8.29
CA GLU A 115 0.89 -3.77 -9.35
C GLU A 115 -0.03 -2.56 -9.55
N VAL A 116 -0.26 -1.79 -8.47
CA VAL A 116 -0.89 -0.47 -8.53
C VAL A 116 0.03 0.60 -7.99
N SER A 117 0.16 1.69 -8.74
CA SER A 117 0.97 2.84 -8.32
C SER A 117 0.33 3.56 -7.14
N VAL A 118 1.07 3.75 -6.05
CA VAL A 118 0.61 4.53 -4.89
C VAL A 118 0.26 5.97 -5.27
N ARG A 119 0.98 6.56 -6.24
CA ARG A 119 0.67 7.88 -6.79
C ARG A 119 -0.66 7.91 -7.52
N LYS A 120 -0.98 6.85 -8.28
CA LYS A 120 -2.29 6.70 -8.93
C LYS A 120 -3.41 6.66 -7.88
N VAL A 121 -3.24 5.87 -6.82
CA VAL A 121 -4.21 5.80 -5.71
C VAL A 121 -4.39 7.17 -5.05
N PHE A 122 -3.30 7.85 -4.70
CA PHE A 122 -3.33 9.17 -4.08
C PHE A 122 -4.08 10.19 -4.95
N ASN A 123 -3.75 10.25 -6.25
CA ASN A 123 -4.39 11.17 -7.19
C ASN A 123 -5.89 10.88 -7.36
N SER A 124 -6.28 9.62 -7.53
CA SER A 124 -7.69 9.22 -7.65
C SER A 124 -8.51 9.63 -6.43
N VAL A 125 -7.98 9.43 -5.22
CA VAL A 125 -8.66 9.80 -3.97
C VAL A 125 -8.68 11.32 -3.77
N ARG A 126 -7.58 12.02 -4.09
CA ARG A 126 -7.50 13.47 -3.98
C ARG A 126 -8.48 14.17 -4.93
N LEU A 127 -8.67 13.63 -6.13
CA LEU A 127 -9.68 14.13 -7.08
C LEU A 127 -11.10 14.01 -6.50
N LYS A 128 -11.47 12.84 -5.94
CA LYS A 128 -12.75 12.66 -5.24
C LYS A 128 -12.90 13.61 -4.05
N GLN A 129 -11.85 13.81 -3.27
CA GLN A 129 -11.84 14.74 -2.14
C GLN A 129 -12.14 16.19 -2.58
N ILE A 130 -11.52 16.65 -3.67
CA ILE A 130 -11.76 17.99 -4.22
C ILE A 130 -13.19 18.11 -4.75
N LEU A 131 -13.67 17.10 -5.48
CA LEU A 131 -15.04 17.06 -5.99
C LEU A 131 -16.07 17.16 -4.86
N TRP A 132 -15.97 16.29 -3.85
CA TRP A 132 -16.87 16.27 -2.70
C TRP A 132 -16.79 17.55 -1.86
N THR A 133 -15.63 18.20 -1.81
CA THR A 133 -15.51 19.51 -1.17
C THR A 133 -16.33 20.57 -1.91
N LYS A 134 -16.31 20.57 -3.25
CA LYS A 134 -17.10 21.50 -4.07
C LYS A 134 -18.60 21.23 -3.99
N GLU A 135 -18.98 19.96 -3.85
CA GLU A 135 -20.38 19.52 -3.70
C GLU A 135 -20.94 19.72 -2.27
N GLY A 136 -20.11 20.12 -1.30
CA GLY A 136 -20.53 20.23 0.10
C GLY A 136 -20.71 18.87 0.80
N ASN A 137 -20.23 17.78 0.21
CA ASN A 137 -20.28 16.43 0.78
C ASN A 137 -19.15 16.24 1.82
N SER A 138 -19.44 16.65 3.07
CA SER A 138 -18.51 16.53 4.20
C SER A 138 -18.11 15.08 4.49
N VAL A 139 -19.05 14.14 4.42
CA VAL A 139 -18.80 12.71 4.69
C VAL A 139 -17.78 12.13 3.71
N GLY A 140 -17.95 12.40 2.42
CA GLY A 140 -17.00 11.96 1.40
C GLY A 140 -15.63 12.59 1.59
N LYS A 141 -15.57 13.89 1.85
CA LYS A 141 -14.32 14.60 2.13
C LYS A 141 -13.57 13.98 3.32
N ASP A 142 -14.25 13.67 4.40
CA ASP A 142 -13.67 13.06 5.59
C ASP A 142 -13.18 11.64 5.31
N SER A 143 -13.99 10.83 4.62
CA SER A 143 -13.60 9.48 4.20
C SER A 143 -12.34 9.50 3.33
N ALA A 144 -12.25 10.40 2.35
CA ALA A 144 -11.05 10.55 1.52
C ALA A 144 -9.83 11.00 2.34
N THR A 145 -10.00 11.93 3.28
CA THR A 145 -8.93 12.40 4.17
C THR A 145 -8.38 11.25 5.03
N ILE A 146 -9.27 10.45 5.63
CA ILE A 146 -8.89 9.29 6.45
C ILE A 146 -8.19 8.23 5.59
N TYR A 147 -8.67 7.98 4.37
CA TYR A 147 -8.03 7.01 3.47
C TYR A 147 -6.64 7.47 3.03
N LEU A 148 -6.46 8.75 2.69
CA LEU A 148 -5.13 9.31 2.37
C LEU A 148 -4.17 9.17 3.57
N ARG A 149 -4.66 9.37 4.81
CA ARG A 149 -3.87 9.13 6.03
C ARG A 149 -3.44 7.65 6.14
N ALA A 150 -4.30 6.70 5.78
CA ALA A 150 -3.94 5.28 5.74
C ALA A 150 -2.86 4.97 4.68
N ILE A 151 -2.91 5.60 3.51
CA ILE A 151 -1.82 5.55 2.53
C ILE A 151 -0.54 6.20 3.08
N GLY A 152 -0.67 7.29 3.83
CA GLY A 152 0.44 7.94 4.53
C GLY A 152 1.18 7.00 5.49
N LEU A 153 0.47 6.10 6.18
CA LEU A 153 1.09 5.10 7.06
C LEU A 153 2.00 4.13 6.30
N ARG A 154 1.64 3.76 5.06
CA ARG A 154 2.51 2.95 4.18
C ARG A 154 3.80 3.70 3.87
N GLU A 155 3.71 4.98 3.52
CA GLU A 155 4.90 5.80 3.23
C GLU A 155 5.74 6.02 4.49
N TYR A 156 5.11 6.24 5.63
CA TYR A 156 5.80 6.41 6.91
C TYR A 156 6.55 5.15 7.34
N SER A 157 5.98 3.96 7.13
CA SER A 157 6.69 2.69 7.37
C SER A 157 8.00 2.59 6.57
N ARG A 158 7.98 2.99 5.30
CA ARG A 158 9.19 3.02 4.44
C ARG A 158 10.15 4.11 4.91
N TYR A 159 9.64 5.29 5.25
CA TYR A 159 10.42 6.39 5.81
C TYR A 159 11.18 5.96 7.07
N ILE A 160 10.52 5.29 8.03
CA ILE A 160 11.16 4.80 9.25
C ILE A 160 12.24 3.77 8.92
N SER A 161 11.94 2.79 8.08
CA SER A 161 12.92 1.75 7.71
C SER A 161 14.17 2.32 7.06
N LEU A 162 14.02 3.38 6.25
CA LEU A 162 15.14 4.05 5.58
C LEU A 162 15.98 4.90 6.56
N ASN A 163 15.33 5.64 7.46
CA ASN A 163 16.03 6.55 8.37
C ASN A 163 16.58 5.86 9.63
N PHE A 164 16.07 4.69 9.97
CA PHE A 164 16.55 3.87 11.08
C PHE A 164 17.06 2.52 10.54
N PRO A 165 18.28 2.48 9.94
CA PRO A 165 18.79 1.27 9.31
C PRO A 165 18.77 0.08 10.26
N PHE A 166 19.07 0.23 11.55
CA PHE A 166 19.11 -0.86 12.52
C PHE A 166 17.80 -1.68 12.67
N THR A 167 16.68 -1.21 12.11
CA THR A 167 15.36 -1.86 12.21
C THR A 167 15.30 -3.28 11.64
N HIS A 168 16.22 -3.66 10.74
CA HIS A 168 16.29 -5.03 10.23
C HIS A 168 16.94 -6.01 11.22
N GLU A 169 17.79 -5.54 12.13
CA GLU A 169 18.47 -6.38 13.13
C GLU A 169 17.86 -6.25 14.52
N ARG A 170 17.26 -5.10 14.84
CA ARG A 170 16.83 -4.75 16.18
C ARG A 170 15.44 -4.15 16.15
N SER A 171 14.61 -4.56 17.11
CA SER A 171 13.30 -3.96 17.30
C SER A 171 13.42 -2.47 17.63
N LEU A 172 12.53 -1.65 17.07
CA LEU A 172 12.32 -0.27 17.50
C LEU A 172 11.92 -0.19 18.99
N LEU A 173 11.26 -1.23 19.50
CA LEU A 173 10.80 -1.34 20.88
C LEU A 173 11.91 -1.92 21.78
N ASN A 174 13.05 -1.22 21.83
CA ASN A 174 14.21 -1.67 22.62
C ASN A 174 13.89 -1.79 24.12
N ASN A 175 12.91 -1.04 24.62
CA ASN A 175 12.39 -1.16 25.99
C ASN A 175 11.77 -2.54 26.29
N LEU A 176 11.33 -3.29 25.28
CA LEU A 176 10.76 -4.64 25.44
C LEU A 176 11.80 -5.75 25.34
N ARG A 177 13.10 -5.43 25.23
CA ARG A 177 14.17 -6.42 25.06
C ARG A 177 14.25 -7.42 26.22
N PHE A 178 13.97 -6.98 27.45
CA PHE A 178 13.99 -7.81 28.65
C PHE A 178 12.59 -8.19 29.14
N PHE A 179 11.58 -8.04 28.28
CA PHE A 179 10.21 -8.42 28.65
C PHE A 179 10.13 -9.96 28.76
N PRO A 180 9.71 -10.52 29.91
CA PRO A 180 9.66 -11.96 30.12
C PRO A 180 8.49 -12.56 29.33
N ARG A 181 8.75 -12.94 28.08
CA ARG A 181 7.77 -13.62 27.22
C ARG A 181 7.71 -15.09 27.60
N ASN A 182 6.51 -15.62 27.72
CA ASN A 182 6.33 -17.06 27.80
C ASN A 182 6.61 -17.67 26.41
N ALA A 183 7.46 -18.69 26.35
CA ALA A 183 7.92 -19.32 25.11
C ALA A 183 7.23 -20.67 24.88
N ASP A 184 5.95 -20.79 25.25
CA ASP A 184 5.16 -21.99 25.01
C ASP A 184 4.81 -22.11 23.53
N GLN A 185 5.30 -23.18 22.90
CA GLN A 185 5.00 -23.56 21.51
C GLN A 185 3.81 -24.55 21.40
N ALA A 186 3.22 -24.94 22.53
CA ALA A 186 2.27 -26.06 22.64
C ALA A 186 0.79 -25.68 22.43
N HIS A 187 0.49 -24.58 21.74
CA HIS A 187 -0.88 -24.14 21.44
C HIS A 187 -1.10 -23.87 19.97
#